data_AF-A0A1B6MDJ6-F1
#
_entry.id   AF-A0A1B6MDJ6-F1
#
_cell.length_a   1.000
_cell.length_b   1.000
_cell.length_c   1.000
_cell.angle_alpha   90.00
_cell.angle_beta   90.00
_cell.angle_gamma   90.00
#
_symmetry.space_group_name_H-M   'P 1'
#
loop_
_entity.id
_entity.type
_entity.pdbx_description
1 polymer ?
#
loop_
_entity_poly.entity_id
_entity_poly.type
_entity_poly.pdbx_seq_one_letter_code
_entity_poly.pdbx_strand_id
1 'polypeptide(L)'
;HKLVFSFMLWTSIFKNAGSISETEWSFLLRGALAGSVVDPPKKPNLPTLSDVQWVNVIYLSENFPPFERLRYECTNRILIVVGDFEQMIQLDLSNQEDSKVDWNKNLSLFERMMVLKALKEEKLVFAITEYVKSQLGKAFVESPLVSLPLLYQDTTNVTPLVFVLSTGSDPVGGFLRFAAETGNRDRIQSISLGQGQGPIAEKMIDSGKKRGDWVFLQNCHLASSWMLDMERIILHIQENPRDVQTDFRLFLSSMPSNRFPVSVLQNSVKVTNEPPKGLRANLKRAFNEITEDFFEDHALYAKWRKMIFGLCIFHAVIQERKKFGPLGWNILYEFNDSDRECALLNLQLFCQDSYKIPWDALEYTTGEITYGGRVTDYWDQRTLKTILKGFFSPETLEEGYKYSESGTYYSPDVLTLAEFRVFIESLPLIEEPEIFGMHENANLAFQTKETAAVIVTILEVQPRESGGGEGKSSDEIAFELADMIKERIMTIIDPDEAH
;
A
#
# COMPACT_ATOMS: atom_id res chain seq x y z
N HIS A 1 -2.38 -6.02 -2.71
CA HIS A 1 -2.82 -7.42 -2.97
C HIS A 1 -1.70 -8.44 -3.19
N LYS A 2 -0.48 -8.04 -3.61
CA LYS A 2 0.67 -8.98 -3.80
C LYS A 2 1.01 -9.82 -2.57
N LEU A 3 1.08 -9.18 -1.39
CA LEU A 3 1.34 -9.86 -0.11
C LEU A 3 0.28 -10.93 0.18
N VAL A 4 -1.01 -10.56 0.06
CA VAL A 4 -2.15 -11.46 0.27
C VAL A 4 -2.05 -12.70 -0.64
N PHE A 5 -1.83 -12.50 -1.94
CA PHE A 5 -1.70 -13.60 -2.89
C PHE A 5 -0.51 -14.51 -2.54
N SER A 6 0.65 -13.93 -2.26
CA SER A 6 1.87 -14.69 -1.92
C SER A 6 1.69 -15.48 -0.62
N PHE A 7 1.04 -14.90 0.38
CA PHE A 7 0.74 -15.55 1.65
C PHE A 7 -0.26 -16.70 1.47
N MET A 8 -1.34 -16.49 0.71
CA MET A 8 -2.32 -17.53 0.41
C MET A 8 -1.74 -18.68 -0.42
N LEU A 9 -0.93 -18.37 -1.44
CA LEU A 9 -0.24 -19.37 -2.26
C LEU A 9 0.65 -20.26 -1.38
N TRP A 10 1.50 -19.65 -0.55
CA TRP A 10 2.39 -20.40 0.33
C TRP A 10 1.64 -21.24 1.35
N THR A 11 0.63 -20.66 2.00
CA THR A 11 -0.19 -21.37 2.98
C THR A 11 -0.92 -22.54 2.33
N SER A 12 -1.41 -22.40 1.09
CA SER A 12 -2.07 -23.49 0.36
C SER A 12 -1.12 -24.66 0.09
N ILE A 13 0.14 -24.39 -0.24
CA ILE A 13 1.18 -25.43 -0.41
C ILE A 13 1.42 -26.18 0.89
N PHE A 14 1.53 -25.47 2.02
CA PHE A 14 1.82 -26.07 3.33
C PHE A 14 0.63 -26.82 3.93
N LYS A 15 -0.58 -26.35 3.67
CA LYS A 15 -1.81 -27.08 3.98
C LYS A 15 -1.86 -28.42 3.24
N ASN A 16 -1.57 -28.41 1.94
CA ASN A 16 -1.51 -29.64 1.14
C ASN A 16 -0.39 -30.59 1.59
N ALA A 17 0.72 -30.05 2.11
CA ALA A 17 1.80 -30.83 2.71
C ALA A 17 1.49 -31.33 4.14
N GLY A 18 0.35 -30.95 4.74
CA GLY A 18 -0.03 -31.30 6.10
C GLY A 18 0.80 -30.61 7.20
N SER A 19 1.57 -29.58 6.85
CA SER A 19 2.39 -28.81 7.80
C SER A 19 1.63 -27.67 8.48
N ILE A 20 0.50 -27.25 7.91
CA ILE A 20 -0.45 -26.31 8.51
C ILE A 20 -1.82 -26.99 8.48
N SER A 21 -2.46 -27.08 9.64
CA SER A 21 -3.81 -27.64 9.75
C SER A 21 -4.89 -26.61 9.38
N GLU A 22 -6.09 -27.09 9.05
CA GLU A 22 -7.23 -26.19 8.82
C GLU A 22 -7.63 -25.43 10.10
N THR A 23 -7.42 -26.02 11.28
CA THR A 23 -7.74 -25.35 12.55
C THR A 23 -6.75 -24.22 12.87
N GLU A 24 -5.46 -24.41 12.58
CA GLU A 24 -4.44 -23.36 12.69
C GLU A 24 -4.72 -22.20 11.73
N TRP A 25 -5.05 -22.53 10.47
CA TRP A 25 -5.40 -21.54 9.46
C TRP A 25 -6.67 -20.75 9.81
N SER A 26 -7.72 -21.45 10.25
CA SER A 26 -8.96 -20.83 10.69
C SER A 26 -8.74 -19.89 11.87
N PHE A 27 -7.96 -20.32 12.87
CA PHE A 27 -7.60 -19.48 14.02
C PHE A 27 -6.84 -18.22 13.60
N LEU A 28 -5.84 -18.34 12.71
CA LEU A 28 -5.05 -17.18 12.29
C LEU A 28 -5.93 -16.09 11.65
N LEU A 29 -6.95 -16.49 10.89
CA LEU A 29 -7.84 -15.55 10.23
C LEU A 29 -8.95 -15.03 11.14
N ARG A 30 -9.61 -15.92 11.89
CA ARG A 30 -10.85 -15.59 12.60
C ARG A 30 -10.68 -15.42 14.12
N GLY A 31 -9.55 -15.87 14.68
CA GLY A 31 -9.38 -16.05 16.12
C GLY A 31 -10.23 -17.21 16.64
N ALA A 32 -10.42 -17.25 17.96
CA ALA A 32 -11.32 -18.21 18.59
C ALA A 32 -12.77 -17.94 18.19
N LEU A 33 -13.47 -18.98 17.72
CA LEU A 33 -14.90 -18.87 17.36
C LEU A 33 -15.76 -18.64 18.61
N ALA A 34 -16.87 -17.93 18.46
CA ALA A 34 -17.81 -17.71 19.56
C ALA A 34 -18.32 -19.06 20.11
N GLY A 35 -18.26 -19.23 21.43
CA GLY A 35 -18.65 -20.48 22.10
C GLY A 35 -17.63 -21.62 22.01
N SER A 36 -16.48 -21.41 21.37
CA SER A 36 -15.40 -22.44 21.31
C SER A 36 -14.69 -22.68 22.65
N VAL A 37 -14.76 -21.70 23.55
CA VAL A 37 -14.25 -21.81 24.93
C VAL A 37 -15.45 -21.73 25.87
N VAL A 38 -15.74 -22.84 26.55
CA VAL A 38 -16.83 -22.95 27.52
C VAL A 38 -16.26 -22.71 28.91
N ASP A 39 -16.78 -21.69 29.61
CA ASP A 39 -16.36 -21.29 30.96
C ASP A 39 -14.84 -21.03 31.08
N PRO A 40 -14.31 -19.98 30.39
CA PRO A 40 -12.89 -19.68 30.43
C PRO A 40 -12.42 -19.39 31.86
N PRO A 41 -11.20 -19.81 32.25
CA PRO A 41 -10.63 -19.47 33.54
C PRO A 41 -10.67 -17.96 33.79
N LYS A 42 -10.77 -17.55 35.06
CA LYS A 42 -10.84 -16.14 35.42
C LYS A 42 -9.66 -15.37 34.81
N LYS A 43 -9.98 -14.39 33.98
CA LYS A 43 -9.01 -13.50 33.34
C LYS A 43 -8.16 -12.78 34.39
N PRO A 44 -6.84 -12.69 34.19
CA PRO A 44 -5.96 -11.85 35.03
C PRO A 44 -6.45 -10.39 35.06
N ASN A 45 -6.32 -9.73 36.21
CA ASN A 45 -6.74 -8.33 36.36
C ASN A 45 -5.72 -7.37 35.74
N LEU A 46 -5.62 -7.39 34.40
CA LEU A 46 -4.70 -6.58 33.61
C LEU A 46 -5.50 -5.71 32.62
N PRO A 47 -5.44 -4.37 32.71
CA PRO A 47 -6.15 -3.47 31.80
C PRO A 47 -5.73 -3.60 30.33
N THR A 48 -4.50 -4.05 30.09
CA THR A 48 -3.88 -4.23 28.77
C THR A 48 -4.30 -5.52 28.06
N LEU A 49 -4.85 -6.49 28.79
CA LEU A 49 -5.38 -7.74 28.25
C LEU A 49 -6.88 -7.56 28.04
N SER A 50 -7.37 -7.68 26.80
CA SER A 50 -8.81 -7.65 26.50
C SER A 50 -9.45 -9.02 26.72
N ASP A 51 -10.78 -9.07 26.83
CA ASP A 51 -11.49 -10.35 26.96
C ASP A 51 -11.36 -11.20 25.70
N VAL A 52 -11.32 -10.56 24.53
CA VAL A 52 -11.10 -11.23 23.24
C VAL A 52 -9.71 -11.87 23.19
N GLN A 53 -8.67 -11.14 23.61
CA GLN A 53 -7.30 -11.68 23.69
C GLN A 53 -7.23 -12.86 24.67
N TRP A 54 -7.91 -12.76 25.81
CA TRP A 54 -7.95 -13.84 26.79
C TRP A 54 -8.61 -15.11 26.24
N VAL A 55 -9.76 -14.97 25.56
CA VAL A 55 -10.43 -16.10 24.90
C VAL A 55 -9.52 -16.73 23.85
N ASN A 56 -8.81 -15.94 23.05
CA ASN A 56 -7.83 -16.44 22.09
C ASN A 56 -6.70 -17.23 22.76
N VAL A 57 -6.16 -16.73 23.87
CA VAL A 57 -5.10 -17.42 24.63
C VAL A 57 -5.57 -18.76 25.18
N ILE A 58 -6.78 -18.81 25.75
CA ILE A 58 -7.36 -20.05 26.28
C ILE A 58 -7.62 -21.05 25.15
N TYR A 59 -8.24 -20.60 24.06
CA TYR A 59 -8.48 -21.43 22.88
C TYR A 59 -7.17 -22.06 22.36
N LEU A 60 -6.11 -21.25 22.23
CA LEU A 60 -4.80 -21.75 21.84
C LEU A 60 -4.26 -22.81 22.81
N SER A 61 -4.34 -22.53 24.11
CA SER A 61 -3.82 -23.40 25.16
C SER A 61 -4.53 -24.76 25.25
N GLU A 62 -5.81 -24.81 24.88
CA GLU A 62 -6.63 -26.03 24.96
C GLU A 62 -6.59 -26.88 23.68
N ASN A 63 -6.46 -26.26 22.51
CA ASN A 63 -6.60 -26.94 21.23
C ASN A 63 -5.25 -27.29 20.56
N PHE A 64 -4.16 -26.65 20.98
CA PHE A 64 -2.85 -26.83 20.35
C PHE A 64 -1.77 -27.15 21.41
N PRO A 65 -1.19 -28.38 21.38
CA PRO A 65 -0.19 -28.80 22.37
C PRO A 65 0.99 -27.83 22.57
N PRO A 66 1.54 -27.19 21.53
CA PRO A 66 2.66 -26.25 21.69
C PRO A 66 2.32 -24.99 22.53
N PHE A 67 1.03 -24.69 22.71
CA PHE A 67 0.55 -23.50 23.40
C PHE A 67 0.01 -23.77 24.80
N GLU A 68 0.08 -25.00 25.33
CA GLU A 68 -0.49 -25.39 26.63
C GLU A 68 -0.11 -24.43 27.78
N ARG A 69 1.13 -23.90 27.75
CA ARG A 69 1.66 -22.98 28.76
C ARG A 69 1.31 -21.52 28.54
N LEU A 70 0.70 -21.15 27.40
CA LEU A 70 0.48 -19.75 27.02
C LEU A 70 -0.40 -19.03 28.04
N ARG A 71 -1.46 -19.67 28.53
CA ARG A 71 -2.35 -19.09 29.56
C ARG A 71 -1.65 -18.73 30.88
N TYR A 72 -0.53 -19.36 31.20
CA TYR A 72 0.24 -19.09 32.42
C TYR A 72 1.35 -18.06 32.17
N GLU A 73 1.92 -18.08 30.97
CA GLU A 73 3.08 -17.28 30.60
C GLU A 73 2.72 -15.96 29.91
N CYS A 74 1.47 -15.75 29.48
CA CYS A 74 1.05 -14.53 28.77
C CYS A 74 1.19 -13.24 29.60
N THR A 75 1.37 -13.34 30.91
CA THR A 75 1.63 -12.19 31.81
C THR A 75 3.12 -11.85 31.92
N ASN A 76 4.00 -12.75 31.50
CA ASN A 76 5.45 -12.53 31.39
C ASN A 76 5.78 -11.87 30.04
N ARG A 77 7.01 -11.39 29.90
CA ARG A 77 7.51 -10.84 28.64
C ARG A 77 7.72 -11.98 27.63
N ILE A 78 7.00 -11.93 26.50
CA ILE A 78 7.10 -12.92 25.43
C ILE A 78 7.71 -12.28 24.19
N LEU A 79 8.91 -12.71 23.79
CA LEU A 79 9.56 -12.24 22.56
C LEU A 79 9.17 -13.17 21.41
N ILE A 80 8.58 -12.61 20.35
CA ILE A 80 8.28 -13.33 19.12
C ILE A 80 9.14 -12.78 17.99
N VAL A 81 9.84 -13.68 17.30
CA VAL A 81 10.70 -13.38 16.16
C VAL A 81 10.21 -14.13 14.93
N VAL A 82 9.92 -13.39 13.85
CA VAL A 82 9.53 -13.92 12.53
C VAL A 82 10.41 -13.26 11.47
N GLY A 83 11.39 -13.99 10.94
CA GLY A 83 12.39 -13.40 10.05
C GLY A 83 13.16 -12.28 10.76
N ASP A 84 13.19 -11.08 10.16
CA ASP A 84 13.82 -9.89 10.73
C ASP A 84 12.87 -9.09 11.65
N PHE A 85 11.60 -9.51 11.79
CA PHE A 85 10.62 -8.84 12.63
C PHE A 85 10.65 -9.40 14.05
N GLU A 86 10.88 -8.52 15.02
CA GLU A 86 10.87 -8.83 16.45
C GLU A 86 9.77 -8.05 17.16
N GLN A 87 8.99 -8.73 18.00
CA GLN A 87 7.97 -8.11 18.82
C GLN A 87 8.07 -8.60 20.26
N MET A 88 8.35 -7.67 21.17
CA MET A 88 8.24 -7.88 22.61
C MET A 88 6.78 -7.69 23.03
N ILE A 89 6.13 -8.74 23.51
CA ILE A 89 4.77 -8.69 24.06
C ILE A 89 4.90 -8.55 25.57
N GLN A 90 4.44 -7.41 26.10
CA GLN A 90 4.36 -7.15 27.53
C GLN A 90 2.95 -6.68 27.86
N LEU A 91 2.16 -7.57 28.47
CA LEU A 91 0.81 -7.25 28.91
C LEU A 91 0.87 -6.58 30.28
N ASP A 92 1.57 -7.17 31.25
CA ASP A 92 1.80 -6.54 32.55
C ASP A 92 3.05 -5.65 32.50
N LEU A 93 2.85 -4.33 32.49
CA LEU A 93 3.95 -3.34 32.49
C LEU A 93 4.76 -3.36 33.80
N SER A 94 4.17 -3.86 34.89
CA SER A 94 4.85 -4.01 36.19
C SER A 94 5.69 -5.27 36.27
N ASN A 95 5.37 -6.30 35.48
CA ASN A 95 6.13 -7.52 35.39
C ASN A 95 7.29 -7.37 34.40
N GLN A 96 8.51 -7.62 34.87
CA GLN A 96 9.74 -7.57 34.06
C GLN A 96 10.34 -8.96 33.85
N GLU A 97 9.69 -10.02 34.34
CA GLU A 97 10.15 -11.40 34.12
C GLU A 97 9.90 -11.83 32.67
N ASP A 98 10.92 -12.43 32.06
CA ASP A 98 10.81 -13.08 30.77
C ASP A 98 10.09 -14.43 30.89
N SER A 99 9.37 -14.82 29.83
CA SER A 99 8.70 -16.11 29.80
C SER A 99 9.69 -17.25 29.99
N LYS A 100 9.30 -18.24 30.80
CA LYS A 100 10.11 -19.46 31.03
C LYS A 100 10.12 -20.39 29.82
N VAL A 101 9.23 -20.15 28.86
CA VAL A 101 9.11 -20.92 27.63
C VAL A 101 9.82 -20.17 26.51
N ASP A 102 10.76 -20.85 25.85
CA ASP A 102 11.38 -20.34 24.64
C ASP A 102 10.43 -20.56 23.44
N TRP A 103 9.53 -19.59 23.25
CA TRP A 103 8.54 -19.61 22.18
C TRP A 103 9.17 -19.65 20.78
N ASN A 104 10.32 -18.98 20.58
CA ASN A 104 10.98 -18.96 19.28
C ASN A 104 11.69 -20.28 18.96
N LYS A 105 12.00 -21.11 19.95
CA LYS A 105 12.52 -22.46 19.71
C LYS A 105 11.41 -23.49 19.56
N ASN A 106 10.32 -23.34 20.32
CA ASN A 106 9.27 -24.35 20.41
C ASN A 106 8.16 -24.19 19.38
N LEU A 107 7.98 -22.99 18.82
CA LEU A 107 6.97 -22.71 17.81
C LEU A 107 7.58 -22.58 16.41
N SER A 108 6.89 -23.16 15.43
CA SER A 108 7.07 -22.85 14.02
C SER A 108 6.79 -21.38 13.73
N LEU A 109 7.23 -20.89 12.57
CA LEU A 109 6.97 -19.51 12.16
C LEU A 109 5.46 -19.22 12.02
N PHE A 110 4.66 -20.22 11.63
CA PHE A 110 3.21 -20.06 11.53
C PHE A 110 2.56 -19.95 12.92
N GLU A 111 2.96 -20.80 13.85
CA GLU A 111 2.49 -20.77 15.24
C GLU A 111 2.90 -19.47 15.97
N ARG A 112 4.08 -18.91 15.66
CA ARG A 112 4.48 -17.58 16.15
C ARG A 112 3.54 -16.48 15.67
N MET A 113 3.06 -16.55 14.43
CA MET A 113 2.02 -15.63 13.94
C MET A 113 0.68 -15.84 14.66
N MET A 114 0.35 -17.06 15.09
CA MET A 114 -0.85 -17.31 15.91
C MET A 114 -0.75 -16.63 17.29
N VAL A 115 0.43 -16.58 17.92
CA VAL A 115 0.65 -15.79 19.15
C VAL A 115 0.38 -14.30 18.88
N LEU A 116 0.88 -13.77 17.77
CA LEU A 116 0.63 -12.37 17.38
C LEU A 116 -0.85 -12.13 17.12
N LYS A 117 -1.55 -13.00 16.40
CA LYS A 117 -3.01 -12.91 16.22
C LYS A 117 -3.76 -12.88 17.57
N ALA A 118 -3.31 -13.63 18.55
CA ALA A 118 -3.96 -13.69 19.86
C ALA A 118 -3.71 -12.45 20.73
N LEU A 119 -2.50 -11.88 20.71
CA LEU A 119 -2.05 -10.88 21.70
C LEU A 119 -1.69 -9.51 21.11
N LYS A 120 -1.31 -9.45 19.83
CA LYS A 120 -0.84 -8.26 19.11
C LYS A 120 -1.29 -8.30 17.65
N GLU A 121 -2.60 -8.39 17.44
CA GLU A 121 -3.19 -8.56 16.11
C GLU A 121 -2.73 -7.46 15.15
N GLU A 122 -2.61 -6.21 15.61
CA GLU A 122 -2.14 -5.07 14.81
C GLU A 122 -0.76 -5.31 14.18
N LYS A 123 0.07 -6.18 14.76
CA LYS A 123 1.41 -6.49 14.27
C LYS A 123 1.44 -7.66 13.29
N LEU A 124 0.32 -8.36 13.09
CA LEU A 124 0.27 -9.58 12.31
C LEU A 124 0.66 -9.35 10.84
N VAL A 125 0.31 -8.21 10.25
CA VAL A 125 0.69 -7.90 8.85
C VAL A 125 2.21 -7.83 8.63
N PHE A 126 2.97 -7.35 9.62
CA PHE A 126 4.44 -7.31 9.56
C PHE A 126 5.02 -8.72 9.65
N ALA A 127 4.48 -9.54 10.54
CA ALA A 127 4.89 -10.94 10.65
C ALA A 127 4.53 -11.75 9.40
N ILE A 128 3.36 -11.52 8.78
CA ILE A 128 2.99 -12.12 7.48
C ILE A 128 3.99 -11.70 6.40
N THR A 129 4.39 -10.43 6.39
CA THR A 129 5.38 -9.89 5.45
C THR A 129 6.73 -10.59 5.60
N GLU A 130 7.27 -10.68 6.81
CA GLU A 130 8.55 -11.37 7.04
C GLU A 130 8.45 -12.89 6.89
N TYR A 131 7.30 -13.48 7.18
CA TYR A 131 7.03 -14.89 6.91
C TYR A 131 7.10 -15.19 5.41
N VAL A 132 6.42 -14.40 4.57
CA VAL A 132 6.50 -14.53 3.11
C VAL A 132 7.92 -14.28 2.61
N LYS A 133 8.60 -13.25 3.13
CA LYS A 133 9.99 -12.92 2.74
C LYS A 133 10.98 -14.03 3.10
N SER A 134 10.87 -14.63 4.29
CA SER A 134 11.76 -15.71 4.73
C SER A 134 11.53 -17.01 3.96
N GLN A 135 10.29 -17.28 3.54
CA GLN A 135 9.91 -18.53 2.88
C GLN A 135 10.01 -18.48 1.35
N LEU A 136 9.49 -17.41 0.73
CA LEU A 136 9.45 -17.23 -0.73
C LEU A 136 10.53 -16.27 -1.25
N GLY A 137 11.11 -15.46 -0.37
CA GLY A 137 12.10 -14.44 -0.73
C GLY A 137 11.53 -13.03 -0.85
N LYS A 138 12.44 -12.06 -0.79
CA LYS A 138 12.14 -10.61 -0.82
C LYS A 138 11.30 -10.17 -2.03
N ALA A 139 11.49 -10.81 -3.19
CA ALA A 139 10.78 -10.52 -4.43
C ALA A 139 9.26 -10.76 -4.37
N PHE A 140 8.76 -11.54 -3.41
CA PHE A 140 7.32 -11.82 -3.24
C PHE A 140 6.61 -10.79 -2.34
N VAL A 141 7.37 -9.99 -1.61
CA VAL A 141 6.84 -8.89 -0.80
C VAL A 141 7.01 -7.56 -1.51
N GLU A 142 8.19 -7.29 -2.06
CA GLU A 142 8.49 -6.02 -2.70
C GLU A 142 7.93 -5.97 -4.12
N SER A 143 7.16 -4.91 -4.44
CA SER A 143 6.74 -4.67 -5.81
C SER A 143 7.94 -4.19 -6.64
N PRO A 144 8.27 -4.85 -7.76
CA PRO A 144 9.28 -4.32 -8.67
C PRO A 144 8.81 -2.99 -9.24
N LEU A 145 9.76 -2.13 -9.61
CA LEU A 145 9.43 -0.92 -10.37
C LEU A 145 8.82 -1.34 -11.70
N VAL A 146 7.66 -0.78 -12.03
CA VAL A 146 7.03 -0.96 -13.34
C VAL A 146 7.94 -0.37 -14.40
N SER A 147 8.37 -1.18 -15.36
CA SER A 147 9.21 -0.77 -16.48
C SER A 147 8.44 -0.92 -17.80
N LEU A 148 8.13 0.22 -18.43
CA LEU A 148 7.50 0.23 -19.76
C LEU A 148 8.32 -0.51 -20.82
N PRO A 149 9.66 -0.39 -20.87
CA PRO A 149 10.48 -1.20 -21.78
C PRO A 149 10.26 -2.72 -21.66
N LEU A 150 10.04 -3.23 -20.44
CA LEU A 150 9.77 -4.65 -20.23
C LEU A 150 8.37 -5.02 -20.71
N LEU A 151 7.36 -4.25 -20.28
CA LEU A 151 5.96 -4.49 -20.67
C LEU A 151 5.75 -4.38 -22.17
N TYR A 152 6.47 -3.46 -22.84
CA TYR A 152 6.39 -3.25 -24.27
C TYR A 152 6.75 -4.50 -25.08
N GLN A 153 7.65 -5.34 -24.58
CA GLN A 153 8.06 -6.60 -25.23
C GLN A 153 6.90 -7.60 -25.30
N ASP A 154 5.97 -7.53 -24.35
CA ASP A 154 4.78 -8.38 -24.31
C ASP A 154 3.60 -7.77 -25.09
N THR A 155 3.76 -6.56 -25.63
CA THR A 155 2.75 -5.90 -26.48
C THR A 155 3.02 -6.11 -27.95
N THR A 156 1.96 -6.08 -28.76
CA THR A 156 2.04 -6.20 -30.22
C THR A 156 1.13 -5.17 -30.87
N ASN A 157 1.08 -5.14 -32.21
CA ASN A 157 0.10 -4.35 -32.95
C ASN A 157 -1.36 -4.80 -32.73
N VAL A 158 -1.58 -5.96 -32.12
CA VAL A 158 -2.94 -6.47 -31.79
C VAL A 158 -3.16 -6.76 -30.30
N THR A 159 -2.11 -6.67 -29.48
CA THR A 159 -2.16 -6.88 -28.03
C THR A 159 -1.96 -5.54 -27.32
N PRO A 160 -3.03 -4.90 -26.82
CA PRO A 160 -2.93 -3.61 -26.17
C PRO A 160 -2.28 -3.70 -24.78
N LEU A 161 -1.83 -2.55 -24.27
CA LEU A 161 -1.41 -2.37 -22.88
C LEU A 161 -2.48 -1.57 -22.12
N VAL A 162 -2.98 -2.13 -21.01
CA VAL A 162 -3.93 -1.47 -20.12
C VAL A 162 -3.22 -1.06 -18.82
N PHE A 163 -3.17 0.25 -18.58
CA PHE A 163 -2.85 0.85 -17.30
C PHE A 163 -4.08 0.84 -16.41
N VAL A 164 -4.06 -0.03 -15.40
CA VAL A 164 -5.04 -0.01 -14.32
C VAL A 164 -4.61 1.05 -13.32
N LEU A 165 -5.36 2.15 -13.27
CA LEU A 165 -5.02 3.31 -12.46
C LEU A 165 -5.54 3.15 -11.04
N SER A 166 -4.69 3.46 -10.07
CA SER A 166 -5.14 3.82 -8.74
C SER A 166 -5.36 5.32 -8.64
N THR A 167 -6.19 5.71 -7.68
CA THR A 167 -6.39 7.10 -7.27
C THR A 167 -5.04 7.82 -7.05
N GLY A 168 -4.88 9.02 -7.64
CA GLY A 168 -3.64 9.79 -7.62
C GLY A 168 -2.48 9.28 -8.50
N SER A 169 -2.68 8.26 -9.35
CA SER A 169 -1.67 7.79 -10.31
C SER A 169 -1.92 8.33 -11.72
N ASP A 170 -0.85 8.76 -12.39
CA ASP A 170 -0.88 9.17 -13.80
C ASP A 170 0.24 8.47 -14.58
N PRO A 171 -0.06 7.64 -15.60
CA PRO A 171 0.95 6.97 -16.41
C PRO A 171 1.50 7.86 -17.54
N VAL A 172 0.90 9.03 -17.81
CA VAL A 172 1.20 9.84 -19.01
C VAL A 172 2.65 10.30 -19.03
N GLY A 173 3.18 10.84 -17.93
CA GLY A 173 4.57 11.30 -17.87
C GLY A 173 5.57 10.19 -18.20
N GLY A 174 5.42 9.03 -17.54
CA GLY A 174 6.25 7.85 -17.82
C GLY A 174 6.12 7.33 -19.25
N PHE A 175 4.89 7.32 -19.78
CA PHE A 175 4.62 6.93 -21.17
C PHE A 175 5.29 7.84 -22.19
N LEU A 176 5.20 9.17 -22.01
CA LEU A 176 5.81 10.14 -22.92
C LEU A 176 7.34 10.05 -22.90
N ARG A 177 7.94 9.83 -21.72
CA ARG A 177 9.37 9.61 -21.59
C ARG A 177 9.80 8.35 -22.34
N PHE A 178 9.10 7.24 -22.14
CA PHE A 178 9.36 5.99 -22.85
C PHE A 178 9.22 6.12 -24.38
N ALA A 179 8.22 6.86 -24.85
CA ALA A 179 8.06 7.13 -26.27
C ALA A 179 9.18 8.00 -26.85
N ALA A 180 9.73 8.94 -26.06
CA ALA A 180 10.91 9.72 -26.44
C ALA A 180 12.17 8.84 -26.55
N GLU A 181 12.41 7.98 -25.55
CA GLU A 181 13.55 7.06 -25.52
C GLU A 181 13.53 6.06 -26.69
N THR A 182 12.35 5.64 -27.14
CA THR A 182 12.18 4.72 -28.28
C THR A 182 12.07 5.42 -29.63
N GLY A 183 12.16 6.76 -29.69
CA GLY A 183 12.04 7.54 -30.92
C GLY A 183 10.64 7.62 -31.51
N ASN A 184 9.59 7.27 -30.74
CA ASN A 184 8.19 7.27 -31.18
C ASN A 184 7.40 8.52 -30.73
N ARG A 185 8.06 9.49 -30.09
CA ARG A 185 7.40 10.70 -29.54
C ARG A 185 6.51 11.42 -30.54
N ASP A 186 6.97 11.57 -31.78
CA ASP A 186 6.24 12.30 -32.83
C ASP A 186 5.11 11.49 -33.46
N ARG A 187 5.02 10.18 -33.16
CA ARG A 187 3.99 9.25 -33.66
C ARG A 187 2.94 8.92 -32.61
N ILE A 188 2.83 9.71 -31.54
CA ILE A 188 1.80 9.53 -30.51
C ILE A 188 0.54 10.31 -30.88
N GLN A 189 -0.60 9.63 -30.80
CA GLN A 189 -1.92 10.24 -30.74
C GLN A 189 -2.55 9.90 -29.39
N SER A 190 -2.89 10.91 -28.59
CA SER A 190 -3.49 10.71 -27.27
C SER A 190 -4.81 11.44 -27.13
N ILE A 191 -5.78 10.82 -26.45
CA ILE A 191 -7.06 11.44 -26.13
C ILE A 191 -7.50 11.03 -24.72
N SER A 192 -7.95 12.01 -23.93
CA SER A 192 -8.64 11.74 -22.66
C SER A 192 -10.13 11.53 -22.93
N LEU A 193 -10.61 10.34 -22.60
CA LEU A 193 -11.98 9.94 -22.84
C LEU A 193 -12.90 10.58 -21.79
N GLY A 194 -14.02 11.10 -22.29
CA GLY A 194 -15.12 11.63 -21.52
C GLY A 194 -16.40 11.53 -22.35
N GLN A 195 -17.47 12.19 -21.92
CA GLN A 195 -18.73 12.15 -22.66
C GLN A 195 -18.55 12.69 -24.09
N GLY A 196 -18.94 11.89 -25.09
CA GLY A 196 -18.90 12.27 -26.50
C GLY A 196 -17.55 12.10 -27.22
N GLN A 197 -16.49 11.64 -26.55
CA GLN A 197 -15.15 11.48 -27.16
C GLN A 197 -14.94 10.17 -27.94
N GLY A 198 -15.86 9.20 -27.80
CA GLY A 198 -15.78 7.88 -28.46
C GLY A 198 -15.52 7.96 -29.97
N PRO A 199 -16.34 8.68 -30.76
CA PRO A 199 -16.14 8.77 -32.21
C PRO A 199 -14.80 9.39 -32.64
N ILE A 200 -14.19 10.22 -31.79
CA ILE A 200 -12.86 10.80 -32.06
C ILE A 200 -11.79 9.73 -31.80
N ALA A 201 -11.93 8.96 -30.73
CA ALA A 201 -11.06 7.82 -30.44
C ALA A 201 -11.11 6.77 -31.56
N GLU A 202 -12.29 6.47 -32.11
CA GLU A 202 -12.43 5.55 -33.26
C GLU A 202 -11.61 5.99 -34.46
N LYS A 203 -11.76 7.26 -34.87
CA LYS A 203 -11.00 7.85 -35.99
C LYS A 203 -9.50 7.83 -35.73
N MET A 204 -9.10 8.11 -34.48
CA MET A 204 -7.70 8.08 -34.05
C MET A 204 -7.12 6.67 -34.16
N ILE A 205 -7.84 5.65 -33.69
CA ILE A 205 -7.45 4.25 -33.79
C ILE A 205 -7.35 3.82 -35.26
N ASP A 206 -8.33 4.14 -36.09
CA ASP A 206 -8.32 3.77 -37.51
C ASP A 206 -7.21 4.46 -38.32
N SER A 207 -6.90 5.72 -37.98
CA SER A 207 -5.74 6.41 -38.55
C SER A 207 -4.43 5.78 -38.07
N GLY A 208 -4.34 5.49 -36.77
CA GLY A 208 -3.16 4.89 -36.15
C GLY A 208 -2.83 3.52 -36.72
N LYS A 209 -3.83 2.64 -36.90
CA LYS A 209 -3.66 1.30 -37.51
C LYS A 209 -3.00 1.37 -38.89
N LYS A 210 -3.39 2.37 -39.70
CA LYS A 210 -2.91 2.53 -41.08
C LYS A 210 -1.51 3.14 -41.15
N ARG A 211 -1.15 4.02 -40.21
CA ARG A 211 0.14 4.73 -40.17
C ARG A 211 1.18 4.08 -39.26
N GLY A 212 0.77 3.14 -38.41
CA GLY A 212 1.63 2.54 -37.39
C GLY A 212 1.88 3.45 -36.19
N ASP A 213 0.97 4.38 -35.92
CA ASP A 213 1.12 5.33 -34.81
C ASP A 213 0.78 4.67 -33.46
N TRP A 214 1.26 5.27 -32.38
CA TRP A 214 0.90 4.87 -31.03
C TRP A 214 -0.34 5.63 -30.60
N VAL A 215 -1.39 4.91 -30.21
CA VAL A 215 -2.65 5.52 -29.76
C VAL A 215 -2.79 5.30 -28.26
N PHE A 216 -2.98 6.38 -27.50
CA PHE A 216 -3.22 6.33 -26.06
C PHE A 216 -4.61 6.87 -25.71
N LEU A 217 -5.51 5.97 -25.33
CA LEU A 217 -6.83 6.32 -24.79
C LEU A 217 -6.75 6.42 -23.28
N GLN A 218 -6.89 7.64 -22.74
CA GLN A 218 -6.82 7.88 -21.31
C GLN A 218 -8.20 7.88 -20.68
N ASN A 219 -8.30 7.46 -19.42
CA ASN A 219 -9.52 7.54 -18.60
C ASN A 219 -10.74 6.82 -19.20
N CYS A 220 -10.57 5.62 -19.76
CA CYS A 220 -11.65 4.84 -20.40
C CYS A 220 -12.90 4.66 -19.52
N HIS A 221 -12.73 4.54 -18.20
CA HIS A 221 -13.83 4.50 -17.21
C HIS A 221 -14.85 5.65 -17.33
N LEU A 222 -14.42 6.84 -17.77
CA LEU A 222 -15.28 8.01 -17.95
C LEU A 222 -16.17 7.91 -19.20
N ALA A 223 -15.82 7.07 -20.17
CA ALA A 223 -16.59 6.81 -21.39
C ALA A 223 -17.36 5.49 -21.33
N SER A 224 -18.07 5.24 -20.23
CA SER A 224 -18.81 4.00 -19.97
C SER A 224 -19.73 3.56 -21.13
N SER A 225 -20.39 4.50 -21.82
CA SER A 225 -21.30 4.19 -22.92
C SER A 225 -20.61 3.67 -24.18
N TRP A 226 -19.32 3.95 -24.35
CA TRP A 226 -18.54 3.59 -25.53
C TRP A 226 -17.68 2.33 -25.32
N MET A 227 -17.64 1.78 -24.10
CA MET A 227 -16.81 0.61 -23.77
C MET A 227 -17.11 -0.63 -24.63
N LEU A 228 -18.38 -0.84 -24.99
CA LEU A 228 -18.78 -1.95 -25.87
C LEU A 228 -18.32 -1.74 -27.32
N ASP A 229 -18.34 -0.49 -27.80
CA ASP A 229 -17.79 -0.16 -29.12
C ASP A 229 -16.27 -0.34 -29.14
N MET A 230 -15.59 0.13 -28.10
CA MET A 230 -14.16 -0.08 -27.89
C MET A 230 -13.78 -1.57 -27.91
N GLU A 231 -14.54 -2.41 -27.20
CA GLU A 231 -14.36 -3.86 -27.20
C GLU A 231 -14.45 -4.44 -28.62
N ARG A 232 -15.50 -4.09 -29.37
CA ARG A 232 -15.66 -4.55 -30.76
C ARG A 232 -14.50 -4.12 -31.65
N ILE A 233 -14.00 -2.89 -31.49
CA ILE A 233 -12.87 -2.39 -32.27
C ILE A 233 -11.59 -3.16 -31.94
N ILE A 234 -11.31 -3.42 -30.66
CA ILE A 234 -10.12 -4.15 -30.22
C ILE A 234 -10.18 -5.60 -30.70
N LEU A 235 -11.33 -6.27 -30.58
CA LEU A 235 -11.52 -7.62 -31.11
C LEU A 235 -11.34 -7.67 -32.63
N HIS A 236 -11.87 -6.69 -33.36
CA HIS A 236 -11.69 -6.61 -34.81
C HIS A 236 -10.22 -6.46 -35.22
N ILE A 237 -9.43 -5.66 -34.48
CA ILE A 237 -7.98 -5.54 -34.66
C ILE A 237 -7.30 -6.92 -34.45
N GLN A 238 -7.72 -7.66 -33.42
CA GLN A 238 -7.16 -8.97 -33.08
C GLN A 238 -7.49 -10.04 -34.13
N GLU A 239 -8.70 -10.01 -34.69
CA GLU A 239 -9.15 -10.94 -35.72
C GLU A 239 -8.52 -10.64 -37.10
N ASN A 240 -8.13 -9.39 -37.35
CA ASN A 240 -7.62 -8.93 -38.65
C ASN A 240 -6.20 -8.32 -38.55
N PRO A 241 -5.21 -9.08 -38.06
CA PRO A 241 -3.85 -8.55 -37.83
C PRO A 241 -3.15 -8.07 -39.10
N ARG A 242 -3.57 -8.56 -40.28
CA ARG A 242 -3.00 -8.17 -41.58
C ARG A 242 -3.36 -6.75 -41.99
N ASP A 243 -4.43 -6.19 -41.43
CA ASP A 243 -4.92 -4.85 -41.76
C ASP A 243 -4.30 -3.77 -40.86
N VAL A 244 -3.37 -4.16 -39.99
CA VAL A 244 -2.78 -3.32 -38.94
C VAL A 244 -1.27 -3.26 -39.12
N GLN A 245 -0.72 -2.04 -39.24
CA GLN A 245 0.74 -1.84 -39.34
C GLN A 245 1.47 -2.46 -38.14
N THR A 246 2.68 -2.98 -38.37
CA THR A 246 3.47 -3.69 -37.34
C THR A 246 3.91 -2.80 -36.18
N ASP A 247 4.11 -1.51 -36.45
CA ASP A 247 4.54 -0.51 -35.46
C ASP A 247 3.40 0.04 -34.60
N PHE A 248 2.15 -0.17 -35.04
CA PHE A 248 0.98 0.32 -34.30
C PHE A 248 0.98 -0.23 -32.88
N ARG A 249 0.62 0.60 -31.90
CA ARG A 249 0.45 0.17 -30.51
C ARG A 249 -0.75 0.88 -29.92
N LEU A 250 -1.53 0.15 -29.14
CA LEU A 250 -2.70 0.67 -28.44
C LEU A 250 -2.47 0.61 -26.93
N PHE A 251 -2.56 1.78 -26.30
CA PHE A 251 -2.45 1.98 -24.87
C PHE A 251 -3.79 2.46 -24.33
N LEU A 252 -4.20 1.94 -23.18
CA LEU A 252 -5.45 2.25 -22.52
C LEU A 252 -5.16 2.60 -21.06
N SER A 253 -5.79 3.62 -20.49
CA SER A 253 -5.78 3.83 -19.04
C SER A 253 -7.18 3.87 -18.45
N SER A 254 -7.38 3.19 -17.33
CA SER A 254 -8.68 3.16 -16.67
C SER A 254 -8.55 2.87 -15.18
N MET A 255 -9.36 3.54 -14.36
CA MET A 255 -9.68 3.03 -13.03
C MET A 255 -10.49 1.72 -13.15
N PRO A 256 -10.43 0.82 -12.15
CA PRO A 256 -11.29 -0.35 -12.09
C PRO A 256 -12.77 0.03 -12.25
N SER A 257 -13.47 -0.67 -13.15
CA SER A 257 -14.88 -0.42 -13.43
C SER A 257 -15.57 -1.72 -13.81
N ASN A 258 -16.76 -1.97 -13.23
CA ASN A 258 -17.58 -3.14 -13.53
C ASN A 258 -18.12 -3.15 -14.98
N ARG A 259 -17.99 -2.02 -15.69
CA ARG A 259 -18.38 -1.90 -17.10
C ARG A 259 -17.21 -2.14 -18.06
N PHE A 260 -15.98 -2.17 -17.56
CA PHE A 260 -14.82 -2.36 -18.41
C PHE A 260 -14.87 -3.77 -19.03
N PRO A 261 -14.72 -3.92 -20.36
CA PRO A 261 -14.94 -5.20 -21.01
C PRO A 261 -13.94 -6.27 -20.57
N VAL A 262 -14.46 -7.43 -20.15
CA VAL A 262 -13.64 -8.55 -19.67
C VAL A 262 -12.76 -9.11 -20.79
N SER A 263 -13.25 -9.15 -22.02
CA SER A 263 -12.48 -9.65 -23.18
C SER A 263 -11.22 -8.81 -23.44
N VAL A 264 -11.35 -7.47 -23.35
CA VAL A 264 -10.23 -6.54 -23.48
C VAL A 264 -9.23 -6.79 -22.37
N LEU A 265 -9.68 -6.97 -21.13
CA LEU A 265 -8.78 -7.34 -20.02
C LEU A 265 -8.11 -8.69 -20.24
N GLN A 266 -8.82 -9.71 -20.74
CA GLN A 266 -8.22 -11.03 -20.98
C GLN A 266 -7.14 -10.97 -22.06
N ASN A 267 -7.38 -10.22 -23.14
CA ASN A 267 -6.53 -10.18 -24.33
C ASN A 267 -5.53 -9.00 -24.36
N SER A 268 -5.28 -8.36 -23.22
CA SER A 268 -4.29 -7.29 -23.08
C SER A 268 -3.18 -7.65 -22.11
N VAL A 269 -2.06 -6.94 -22.21
CA VAL A 269 -1.10 -6.81 -21.11
C VAL A 269 -1.68 -5.81 -20.10
N LYS A 270 -1.57 -6.11 -18.80
CA LYS A 270 -2.15 -5.29 -17.73
C LYS A 270 -1.06 -4.92 -16.78
N VAL A 271 -1.02 -3.65 -16.42
CA VAL A 271 -0.15 -3.16 -15.35
C VAL A 271 -0.94 -2.26 -14.42
N THR A 272 -0.78 -2.47 -13.12
CA THR A 272 -1.28 -1.53 -12.13
C THR A 272 -0.28 -0.40 -11.96
N ASN A 273 -0.71 0.83 -12.21
CA ASN A 273 0.05 2.01 -11.84
C ASN A 273 -0.45 2.46 -10.47
N GLU A 274 0.29 2.11 -9.42
CA GLU A 274 -0.02 2.49 -8.04
C GLU A 274 1.02 3.52 -7.57
N PRO A 275 0.61 4.54 -6.80
CA PRO A 275 1.57 5.36 -6.06
C PRO A 275 2.40 4.43 -5.15
N PRO A 276 3.73 4.59 -5.11
CA PRO A 276 4.56 3.78 -4.22
C PRO A 276 4.11 3.97 -2.77
N LYS A 277 4.08 2.87 -2.00
CA LYS A 277 3.73 2.88 -0.58
C LYS A 277 5.01 2.94 0.26
N GLY A 278 5.03 3.86 1.21
CA GLY A 278 6.16 4.13 2.11
C GLY A 278 7.14 5.18 1.57
N LEU A 279 7.85 5.85 2.47
CA LEU A 279 8.78 6.93 2.18
C LEU A 279 9.93 6.47 1.30
N ARG A 280 10.53 5.31 1.61
CA ARG A 280 11.63 4.76 0.81
C ARG A 280 11.23 4.51 -0.64
N ALA A 281 10.05 3.92 -0.86
CA ALA A 281 9.58 3.62 -2.21
C ALA A 281 9.26 4.91 -3.00
N ASN A 282 8.67 5.90 -2.34
CA ASN A 282 8.42 7.23 -2.90
C ASN A 282 9.72 7.93 -3.31
N LEU A 283 10.70 7.98 -2.41
CA LEU A 283 12.01 8.58 -2.68
C LEU A 283 12.75 7.83 -3.80
N LYS A 284 12.73 6.49 -3.78
CA LYS A 284 13.37 5.68 -4.83
C LYS A 284 12.76 5.98 -6.21
N ARG A 285 11.44 6.11 -6.30
CA ARG A 285 10.77 6.52 -7.55
C ARG A 285 11.21 7.92 -7.97
N ALA A 286 11.13 8.91 -7.07
CA ALA A 286 11.51 10.29 -7.37
C ALA A 286 12.96 10.42 -7.87
N PHE A 287 13.92 9.79 -7.18
CA PHE A 287 15.35 9.86 -7.52
C PHE A 287 15.76 9.01 -8.72
N ASN A 288 14.93 8.06 -9.16
CA ASN A 288 15.13 7.37 -10.42
C ASN A 288 14.65 8.20 -11.62
N GLU A 289 13.73 9.14 -11.42
CA GLU A 289 13.20 10.01 -12.48
C GLU A 289 14.01 11.29 -12.66
N ILE A 290 14.71 11.74 -11.61
CA ILE A 290 15.62 12.90 -11.67
C ILE A 290 16.84 12.56 -12.54
N THR A 291 17.22 13.47 -13.43
CA THR A 291 18.42 13.35 -14.27
C THR A 291 19.66 13.88 -13.55
N GLU A 292 20.84 13.35 -13.91
CA GLU A 292 22.11 13.81 -13.36
C GLU A 292 22.34 15.30 -13.65
N ASP A 293 22.06 15.76 -14.87
CA ASP A 293 22.19 17.18 -15.24
C ASP A 293 21.34 18.09 -14.34
N PHE A 294 20.08 17.72 -14.06
CA PHE A 294 19.20 18.51 -13.20
C PHE A 294 19.68 18.52 -11.74
N PHE A 295 20.23 17.41 -11.25
CA PHE A 295 20.60 17.26 -9.85
C PHE A 295 22.00 17.78 -9.52
N GLU A 296 22.95 17.55 -10.42
CA GLU A 296 24.37 17.75 -10.15
C GLU A 296 24.90 19.09 -10.65
N ASP A 297 24.39 19.58 -11.78
CA ASP A 297 24.84 20.80 -12.44
C ASP A 297 24.01 22.03 -12.01
N HIS A 298 24.31 22.57 -10.83
CA HIS A 298 23.66 23.78 -10.32
C HIS A 298 24.60 24.64 -9.46
N ALA A 299 24.49 25.97 -9.60
CA ALA A 299 25.35 26.95 -8.92
C ALA A 299 25.27 26.92 -7.38
N LEU A 300 24.17 26.41 -6.83
CA LEU A 300 23.93 26.25 -5.38
C LEU A 300 24.55 24.96 -4.79
N TYR A 301 25.14 24.10 -5.61
CA TYR A 301 25.89 22.90 -5.22
C TYR A 301 25.17 22.01 -4.18
N ALA A 302 25.74 21.84 -2.98
CA ALA A 302 25.14 21.00 -1.93
C ALA A 302 23.76 21.51 -1.47
N LYS A 303 23.52 22.83 -1.45
CA LYS A 303 22.23 23.40 -1.04
C LYS A 303 21.11 23.01 -2.01
N TRP A 304 21.41 22.99 -3.31
CA TRP A 304 20.50 22.54 -4.36
C TRP A 304 20.01 21.10 -4.10
N ARG A 305 20.96 20.19 -3.83
CA ARG A 305 20.69 18.77 -3.57
C ARG A 305 19.87 18.57 -2.30
N LYS A 306 20.20 19.29 -1.23
CA LYS A 306 19.42 19.29 0.03
C LYS A 306 17.98 19.77 -0.19
N MET A 307 17.78 20.82 -0.98
CA MET A 307 16.47 21.35 -1.35
C MET A 307 15.64 20.37 -2.17
N ILE A 308 16.24 19.72 -3.18
CA ILE A 308 15.56 18.66 -3.96
C ILE A 308 15.17 17.49 -3.06
N PHE A 309 16.10 17.02 -2.22
CA PHE A 309 15.82 15.93 -1.28
C PHE A 309 14.68 16.30 -0.33
N GLY A 310 14.73 17.50 0.26
CA GLY A 310 13.69 18.07 1.12
C GLY A 310 12.31 18.09 0.48
N LEU A 311 12.19 18.56 -0.77
CA LEU A 311 10.92 18.54 -1.50
C LEU A 311 10.44 17.12 -1.80
N CYS A 312 11.33 16.19 -2.16
CA CYS A 312 10.96 14.82 -2.46
C CYS A 312 10.47 14.07 -1.20
N ILE A 313 11.14 14.27 -0.05
CA ILE A 313 10.70 13.67 1.22
C ILE A 313 9.41 14.32 1.72
N PHE A 314 9.26 15.65 1.58
CA PHE A 314 8.01 16.35 1.87
C PHE A 314 6.84 15.74 1.08
N HIS A 315 7.02 15.57 -0.23
CA HIS A 315 6.03 14.98 -1.10
C HIS A 315 5.64 13.56 -0.65
N ALA A 316 6.63 12.72 -0.33
CA ALA A 316 6.42 11.38 0.19
C ALA A 316 5.65 11.39 1.52
N VAL A 317 5.99 12.30 2.43
CA VAL A 317 5.34 12.44 3.75
C VAL A 317 3.87 12.83 3.60
N ILE A 318 3.55 13.84 2.79
CA ILE A 318 2.15 14.28 2.64
C ILE A 318 1.28 13.22 1.95
N GLN A 319 1.86 12.44 1.02
CA GLN A 319 1.18 11.33 0.38
C GLN A 319 0.92 10.19 1.36
N GLU A 320 1.90 9.83 2.18
CA GLU A 320 1.78 8.74 3.15
C GLU A 320 0.90 9.10 4.34
N ARG A 321 0.79 10.39 4.69
CA ARG A 321 -0.10 10.83 5.79
C ARG A 321 -1.56 10.44 5.60
N LYS A 322 -2.03 10.21 4.37
CA LYS A 322 -3.39 9.69 4.11
C LYS A 322 -3.66 8.35 4.80
N LYS A 323 -2.62 7.58 5.13
CA LYS A 323 -2.73 6.27 5.81
C LYS A 323 -3.32 6.39 7.21
N PHE A 324 -3.16 7.55 7.85
CA PHE A 324 -3.70 7.83 9.19
C PHE A 324 -5.15 8.36 9.17
N GLY A 325 -5.80 8.38 8.00
CA GLY A 325 -7.18 8.87 7.88
C GLY A 325 -7.34 10.31 8.38
N PRO A 326 -8.39 10.62 9.16
CA PRO A 326 -8.63 11.96 9.71
C PRO A 326 -7.50 12.53 10.58
N LEU A 327 -6.66 11.69 11.18
CA LEU A 327 -5.47 12.16 11.92
C LEU A 327 -4.40 12.71 10.96
N GLY A 328 -4.33 12.15 9.75
CA GLY A 328 -3.46 12.59 8.67
C GLY A 328 -3.95 13.86 7.99
N TRP A 329 -5.18 13.78 7.47
CA TRP A 329 -5.88 14.84 6.74
C TRP A 329 -7.37 14.76 7.03
N ASN A 330 -8.04 15.90 7.26
CA ASN A 330 -9.49 15.92 7.42
C ASN A 330 -10.19 15.48 6.13
N ILE A 331 -9.65 15.87 4.98
CA ILE A 331 -10.11 15.47 3.64
C ILE A 331 -8.98 14.69 2.93
N LEU A 332 -9.34 13.60 2.26
CA LEU A 332 -8.37 12.82 1.49
C LEU A 332 -7.98 13.55 0.20
N TYR A 333 -6.83 14.22 0.22
CA TYR A 333 -6.25 14.88 -0.94
C TYR A 333 -5.40 13.92 -1.79
N GLU A 334 -5.44 14.13 -3.10
CA GLU A 334 -4.65 13.39 -4.07
C GLU A 334 -3.45 14.21 -4.54
N PHE A 335 -2.32 14.06 -3.86
CA PHE A 335 -1.03 14.57 -4.33
C PHE A 335 -0.39 13.54 -5.27
N ASN A 336 0.12 13.98 -6.41
CA ASN A 336 0.69 13.11 -7.45
C ASN A 336 2.08 13.58 -7.92
N ASP A 337 2.71 12.79 -8.78
CA ASP A 337 4.05 13.08 -9.31
C ASP A 337 4.13 14.42 -10.04
N SER A 338 3.06 14.84 -10.72
CA SER A 338 3.02 16.11 -11.44
C SER A 338 3.10 17.31 -10.48
N ASP A 339 2.55 17.19 -9.27
CA ASP A 339 2.70 18.23 -8.24
C ASP A 339 4.17 18.34 -7.78
N ARG A 340 4.88 17.21 -7.62
CA ARG A 340 6.32 17.17 -7.31
C ARG A 340 7.17 17.72 -8.46
N GLU A 341 6.88 17.32 -9.68
CA GLU A 341 7.59 17.82 -10.88
C GLU A 341 7.42 19.33 -11.02
N CYS A 342 6.19 19.84 -10.83
CA CYS A 342 5.91 21.27 -10.80
C CYS A 342 6.71 21.98 -9.70
N ALA A 343 6.77 21.42 -8.49
CA ALA A 343 7.56 22.00 -7.39
C ALA A 343 9.06 22.05 -7.72
N LEU A 344 9.62 21.01 -8.33
CA LEU A 344 11.03 20.95 -8.75
C LEU A 344 11.34 21.94 -9.91
N LEU A 345 10.43 22.09 -10.87
CA LEU A 345 10.57 23.07 -11.95
C LEU A 345 10.47 24.50 -11.43
N ASN A 346 9.54 24.79 -10.51
CA ASN A 346 9.46 26.08 -9.83
C ASN A 346 10.74 26.35 -9.03
N LEU A 347 11.26 25.34 -8.33
CA LEU A 347 12.52 25.44 -7.61
C LEU A 347 13.67 25.84 -8.55
N GLN A 348 13.77 25.20 -9.72
CA GLN A 348 14.77 25.53 -10.73
C GLN A 348 14.58 26.96 -11.22
N LEU A 349 13.35 27.35 -11.61
CA LEU A 349 13.01 28.67 -12.11
C LEU A 349 13.43 29.79 -11.15
N PHE A 350 13.16 29.65 -9.86
CA PHE A 350 13.50 30.67 -8.86
C PHE A 350 15.00 30.70 -8.52
N CYS A 351 15.75 29.64 -8.82
CA CYS A 351 17.17 29.52 -8.47
C CYS A 351 18.13 29.65 -9.68
N GLN A 352 17.65 29.95 -10.89
CA GLN A 352 18.48 30.00 -12.11
C GLN A 352 19.67 30.96 -12.01
N ASP A 353 19.44 32.18 -11.51
CA ASP A 353 20.41 33.28 -11.60
C ASP A 353 20.91 33.79 -10.23
N SER A 354 20.47 33.17 -9.13
CA SER A 354 20.67 33.74 -7.78
C SER A 354 21.46 32.82 -6.86
N TYR A 355 22.59 33.33 -6.36
CA TYR A 355 23.29 32.75 -5.19
C TYR A 355 22.47 32.88 -3.89
N LYS A 356 21.45 33.75 -3.88
CA LYS A 356 20.53 33.94 -2.76
C LYS A 356 19.23 33.19 -3.02
N ILE A 357 18.91 32.22 -2.17
CA ILE A 357 17.69 31.43 -2.26
C ILE A 357 16.48 32.29 -1.84
N PRO A 358 15.47 32.49 -2.71
CA PRO A 358 14.29 33.31 -2.41
C PRO A 358 13.26 32.49 -1.62
N TRP A 359 13.54 32.21 -0.35
CA TRP A 359 12.71 31.35 0.50
C TRP A 359 11.24 31.77 0.58
N ASP A 360 10.94 33.06 0.74
CA ASP A 360 9.55 33.53 0.81
C ASP A 360 8.73 33.16 -0.44
N ALA A 361 9.34 33.28 -1.62
CA ALA A 361 8.70 32.92 -2.89
C ALA A 361 8.56 31.40 -3.01
N LEU A 362 9.60 30.65 -2.65
CA LEU A 362 9.63 29.20 -2.71
C LEU A 362 8.62 28.54 -1.76
N GLU A 363 8.56 29.00 -0.50
CA GLU A 363 7.58 28.53 0.48
C GLU A 363 6.16 28.87 0.06
N TYR A 364 5.92 30.09 -0.45
CA TYR A 364 4.61 30.52 -0.92
C TYR A 364 4.17 29.71 -2.15
N THR A 365 4.98 29.62 -3.20
CA THR A 365 4.63 28.89 -4.42
C THR A 365 4.46 27.39 -4.17
N THR A 366 5.26 26.79 -3.29
CA THR A 366 5.14 25.36 -2.97
C THR A 366 3.94 25.10 -2.06
N GLY A 367 3.81 25.86 -0.96
CA GLY A 367 2.82 25.61 0.09
C GLY A 367 1.43 26.17 -0.18
N GLU A 368 1.29 27.27 -0.91
CA GLU A 368 0.00 27.92 -1.22
C GLU A 368 -0.52 27.55 -2.61
N ILE A 369 0.36 27.51 -3.60
CA ILE A 369 -0.05 27.36 -5.00
C ILE A 369 0.01 25.90 -5.43
N THR A 370 1.19 25.28 -5.36
CA THR A 370 1.45 23.95 -5.94
C THR A 370 0.70 22.86 -5.16
N TYR A 371 1.03 22.71 -3.87
CA TYR A 371 0.34 21.74 -3.01
C TYR A 371 -0.87 22.35 -2.33
N GLY A 372 -0.79 23.63 -1.91
CA GLY A 372 -1.90 24.33 -1.25
C GLY A 372 -3.14 24.47 -2.12
N GLY A 373 -3.00 24.59 -3.43
CA GLY A 373 -4.13 24.66 -4.37
C GLY A 373 -4.97 23.38 -4.43
N ARG A 374 -4.45 22.24 -3.92
CA ARG A 374 -5.19 20.98 -3.78
C ARG A 374 -6.00 20.92 -2.48
N VAL A 375 -5.59 21.69 -1.47
CA VAL A 375 -6.09 21.60 -0.12
C VAL A 375 -7.21 22.60 0.09
N THR A 376 -8.40 22.08 0.39
CA THR A 376 -9.63 22.88 0.51
C THR A 376 -9.98 23.25 1.95
N ASP A 377 -9.51 22.48 2.94
CA ASP A 377 -9.76 22.73 4.35
C ASP A 377 -8.67 23.62 4.94
N TYR A 378 -9.06 24.60 5.76
CA TYR A 378 -8.14 25.58 6.35
C TYR A 378 -7.16 24.94 7.34
N TRP A 379 -7.61 23.96 8.14
CA TRP A 379 -6.75 23.28 9.11
C TRP A 379 -5.75 22.37 8.41
N ASP A 380 -6.19 21.67 7.37
CA ASP A 380 -5.30 20.90 6.51
C ASP A 380 -4.28 21.81 5.81
N GLN A 381 -4.69 23.00 5.35
CA GLN A 381 -3.76 23.95 4.70
C GLN A 381 -2.69 24.45 5.68
N ARG A 382 -3.06 24.73 6.93
CA ARG A 382 -2.10 25.07 8.00
C ARG A 382 -1.16 23.89 8.29
N THR A 383 -1.70 22.68 8.33
CA THR A 383 -0.92 21.45 8.56
C THR A 383 0.09 21.22 7.44
N LEU A 384 -0.33 21.33 6.17
CA LEU A 384 0.53 21.22 4.99
C LEU A 384 1.72 22.18 5.05
N LYS A 385 1.49 23.47 5.35
CA LYS A 385 2.56 24.48 5.44
C LYS A 385 3.50 24.21 6.61
N THR A 386 2.98 23.74 7.73
CA THR A 386 3.79 23.39 8.91
C THR A 386 4.72 22.22 8.58
N ILE A 387 4.19 21.20 7.90
CA ILE A 387 4.98 20.07 7.41
C ILE A 387 6.03 20.57 6.40
N LEU A 388 5.64 21.39 5.41
CA LEU A 388 6.55 21.92 4.41
C LEU A 388 7.78 22.57 5.05
N LYS A 389 7.59 23.39 6.08
CA LYS A 389 8.70 24.05 6.81
C LYS A 389 9.66 23.08 7.48
N GLY A 390 9.22 21.89 7.89
CA GLY A 390 10.11 20.87 8.45
C GLY A 390 11.02 20.20 7.42
N PHE A 391 10.70 20.31 6.12
CA PHE A 391 11.41 19.62 5.05
C PHE A 391 12.03 20.56 4.01
N PHE A 392 11.51 21.77 3.90
CA PHE A 392 11.89 22.74 2.89
C PHE A 392 11.80 24.18 3.46
N SER A 393 12.88 24.59 4.10
CA SER A 393 13.04 25.92 4.72
C SER A 393 14.53 26.27 4.87
N PRO A 394 14.89 27.52 5.23
CA PRO A 394 16.28 27.89 5.49
C PRO A 394 17.00 26.98 6.50
N GLU A 395 16.30 26.57 7.56
CA GLU A 395 16.82 25.73 8.64
C GLU A 395 17.23 24.34 8.15
N THR A 396 16.56 23.82 7.12
CA THR A 396 16.86 22.49 6.55
C THR A 396 18.23 22.43 5.84
N LEU A 397 18.86 23.58 5.58
CA LEU A 397 20.19 23.67 5.01
C LEU A 397 21.30 23.67 6.07
N GLU A 398 20.97 23.75 7.35
CA GLU A 398 21.93 23.72 8.44
C GLU A 398 22.67 22.38 8.52
N GLU A 399 23.90 22.41 9.04
CA GLU A 399 24.71 21.21 9.19
C GLU A 399 24.11 20.30 10.26
N GLY A 400 23.98 19.00 9.95
CA GLY A 400 23.40 18.02 10.87
C GLY A 400 21.88 18.08 11.03
N TYR A 401 21.15 18.90 10.26
CA TYR A 401 19.69 18.95 10.32
C TYR A 401 19.06 17.57 10.08
N LYS A 402 18.13 17.18 10.94
CA LYS A 402 17.40 15.90 10.88
C LYS A 402 15.92 16.18 10.67
N TYR A 403 15.28 15.40 9.81
CA TYR A 403 13.85 15.49 9.53
C TYR A 403 12.99 14.74 10.56
N SER A 404 13.60 13.91 11.41
CA SER A 404 12.90 13.15 12.45
C SER A 404 13.69 13.13 13.76
N GLU A 405 12.98 12.91 14.87
CA GLU A 405 13.56 12.88 16.22
C GLU A 405 14.55 11.72 16.40
N SER A 406 14.28 10.55 15.82
CA SER A 406 15.22 9.42 15.82
C SER A 406 16.54 9.69 15.07
N GLY A 407 16.60 10.74 14.24
CA GLY A 407 17.75 11.04 13.40
C GLY A 407 17.92 10.11 12.18
N THR A 408 16.96 9.22 11.94
CA THR A 408 16.97 8.26 10.83
C THR A 408 16.85 8.97 9.48
N TYR A 409 16.00 9.99 9.38
CA TYR A 409 15.73 10.71 8.14
C TYR A 409 16.51 12.03 8.10
N TYR A 410 17.39 12.17 7.12
CA TYR A 410 18.18 13.37 6.88
C TYR A 410 18.64 13.44 5.43
N SER A 411 19.09 14.62 4.99
CA SER A 411 19.74 14.75 3.69
C SER A 411 21.24 14.41 3.84
N PRO A 412 21.76 13.38 3.14
CA PRO A 412 23.17 13.00 3.23
C PRO A 412 24.06 14.09 2.65
N ASP A 413 25.24 14.31 3.25
CA ASP A 413 26.25 15.25 2.75
C ASP A 413 27.10 14.62 1.63
N VAL A 414 26.41 14.13 0.60
CA VAL A 414 27.00 13.54 -0.62
C VAL A 414 26.63 14.40 -1.84
N LEU A 415 27.31 14.16 -2.97
CA LEU A 415 27.25 15.08 -4.11
C LEU A 415 26.70 14.45 -5.38
N THR A 416 26.75 13.13 -5.50
CA THR A 416 26.28 12.45 -6.71
C THR A 416 24.87 11.91 -6.51
N LEU A 417 24.09 11.88 -7.58
CA LEU A 417 22.75 11.30 -7.60
C LEU A 417 22.80 9.80 -7.23
N ALA A 418 23.87 9.10 -7.64
CA ALA A 418 24.10 7.70 -7.32
C ALA A 418 24.24 7.46 -5.81
N GLU A 419 25.00 8.29 -5.09
CA GLU A 419 25.15 8.19 -3.63
C GLU A 419 23.83 8.45 -2.90
N PHE A 420 23.02 9.41 -3.36
CA PHE A 420 21.68 9.63 -2.82
C PHE A 420 20.78 8.40 -3.01
N ARG A 421 20.85 7.73 -4.17
CA ARG A 421 20.10 6.48 -4.41
C ARG A 421 20.53 5.38 -3.43
N VAL A 422 21.82 5.23 -3.17
CA VAL A 422 22.35 4.26 -2.17
C VAL A 422 21.84 4.59 -0.77
N PHE A 423 21.86 5.87 -0.37
CA PHE A 423 21.32 6.29 0.93
C PHE A 423 19.83 5.97 1.05
N ILE A 424 19.02 6.25 0.02
CA ILE A 424 17.59 5.92 0.01
C ILE A 424 17.35 4.41 0.19
N GLU A 425 18.23 3.57 -0.37
CA GLU A 425 18.16 2.12 -0.17
C GLU A 425 18.53 1.66 1.24
N SER A 426 19.23 2.48 2.02
CA SER A 426 19.52 2.20 3.43
C SER A 426 18.37 2.56 4.38
N LEU A 427 17.39 3.35 3.90
CA LEU A 427 16.25 3.76 4.73
C LEU A 427 15.37 2.55 5.13
N PRO A 428 14.74 2.60 6.32
CA PRO A 428 13.81 1.57 6.77
C PRO A 428 12.67 1.33 5.78
N LEU A 429 12.20 0.08 5.70
CA LEU A 429 11.00 -0.29 4.95
C LEU A 429 9.71 0.07 5.69
N ILE A 430 9.77 0.09 7.01
CA ILE A 430 8.66 0.44 7.90
C ILE A 430 9.04 1.75 8.56
N GLU A 431 8.19 2.77 8.41
CA GLU A 431 8.44 4.08 8.99
C GLU A 431 7.75 4.26 10.33
N GLU A 432 8.48 4.83 11.29
CA GLU A 432 7.90 5.26 12.56
C GLU A 432 7.00 6.49 12.38
N PRO A 433 5.99 6.69 13.24
CA PRO A 433 5.03 7.79 13.09
C PRO A 433 5.66 9.18 13.24
N GLU A 434 6.82 9.28 13.89
CA GLU A 434 7.54 10.54 14.13
C GLU A 434 7.88 11.32 12.85
N ILE A 435 8.28 10.66 11.76
CA ILE A 435 8.61 11.34 10.49
C ILE A 435 7.36 11.98 9.84
N PHE A 436 6.17 11.50 10.21
CA PHE A 436 4.91 12.10 9.81
C PHE A 436 4.44 13.16 10.81
N GLY A 437 5.14 13.40 11.92
CA GLY A 437 4.69 14.27 13.01
C GLY A 437 3.49 13.70 13.78
N MET A 438 3.42 12.36 13.90
CA MET A 438 2.32 11.65 14.54
C MET A 438 2.76 10.94 15.83
N HIS A 439 1.81 10.73 16.74
CA HIS A 439 2.02 9.90 17.94
C HIS A 439 1.89 8.40 17.62
N GLU A 440 2.54 7.54 18.40
CA GLU A 440 2.49 6.06 18.28
C GLU A 440 1.08 5.47 18.17
N ASN A 441 0.12 6.08 18.87
CA ASN A 441 -1.29 5.68 18.82
C ASN A 441 -1.91 5.77 17.41
N ALA A 442 -1.46 6.72 16.58
CA ALA A 442 -1.92 6.82 15.19
C ALA A 442 -1.40 5.63 14.37
N ASN A 443 -0.18 5.17 14.65
CA ASN A 443 0.42 4.00 14.02
C ASN A 443 -0.35 2.73 14.41
N LEU A 444 -0.74 2.57 15.68
CA LEU A 444 -1.56 1.43 16.14
C LEU A 444 -2.91 1.34 15.41
N ALA A 445 -3.61 2.46 15.26
CA ALA A 445 -4.88 2.50 14.55
C ALA A 445 -4.72 2.14 13.06
N PHE A 446 -3.68 2.66 12.41
CA PHE A 446 -3.33 2.31 11.04
C PHE A 446 -3.01 0.81 10.88
N GLN A 447 -2.14 0.28 11.74
CA GLN A 447 -1.70 -1.12 11.73
C GLN A 447 -2.86 -2.09 11.96
N THR A 448 -3.78 -1.75 12.87
CA THR A 448 -5.01 -2.50 13.10
C THR A 448 -5.88 -2.54 11.84
N LYS A 449 -6.07 -1.38 11.19
CA LYS A 449 -6.86 -1.27 9.96
C LYS A 449 -6.25 -2.04 8.79
N GLU A 450 -4.94 -1.93 8.57
CA GLU A 450 -4.24 -2.66 7.51
C GLU A 450 -4.29 -4.16 7.73
N THR A 451 -4.06 -4.63 8.97
CA THR A 451 -4.17 -6.05 9.29
C THR A 451 -5.60 -6.55 9.06
N ALA A 452 -6.61 -5.82 9.53
CA ALA A 452 -8.00 -6.18 9.29
C ALA A 452 -8.32 -6.24 7.80
N ALA A 453 -7.85 -5.29 6.99
CA ALA A 453 -8.04 -5.29 5.54
C ALA A 453 -7.40 -6.52 4.88
N VAL A 454 -6.18 -6.92 5.29
CA VAL A 454 -5.51 -8.13 4.81
C VAL A 454 -6.32 -9.38 5.14
N ILE A 455 -6.78 -9.52 6.40
CA ILE A 455 -7.55 -10.67 6.86
C ILE A 455 -8.89 -10.76 6.13
N VAL A 456 -9.64 -9.65 6.04
CA VAL A 456 -10.92 -9.59 5.33
C VAL A 456 -10.73 -9.96 3.86
N THR A 457 -9.69 -9.43 3.20
CA THR A 457 -9.40 -9.78 1.80
C THR A 457 -9.14 -11.28 1.65
N ILE A 458 -8.40 -11.91 2.57
CA ILE A 458 -8.15 -13.36 2.53
C ILE A 458 -9.46 -14.12 2.70
N LEU A 459 -10.32 -13.70 3.64
CA LEU A 459 -11.61 -14.32 3.90
C LEU A 459 -12.58 -14.22 2.71
N GLU A 460 -12.55 -13.11 1.97
CA GLU A 460 -13.36 -12.90 0.76
C GLU A 460 -12.94 -13.78 -0.41
N VAL A 461 -11.65 -14.10 -0.53
CA VAL A 461 -11.10 -14.95 -1.59
C VAL A 461 -11.29 -16.44 -1.27
N GLN A 462 -11.51 -16.80 -0.01
CA GLN A 462 -11.75 -18.20 0.34
C GLN A 462 -12.99 -18.75 -0.35
N PRO A 463 -12.94 -19.99 -0.88
CA PRO A 463 -14.14 -20.66 -1.32
C PRO A 463 -15.12 -20.65 -0.16
N ARG A 464 -16.35 -20.19 -0.40
CA ARG A 464 -17.44 -20.47 0.54
C ARG A 464 -17.53 -21.99 0.61
N GLU A 465 -17.14 -22.58 1.73
CA GLU A 465 -17.21 -24.01 1.92
C GLU A 465 -18.66 -24.46 1.69
N SER A 466 -18.92 -25.07 0.54
CA SER A 466 -20.04 -25.97 0.37
C SER A 466 -19.69 -27.21 1.19
N GLY A 467 -20.15 -27.21 2.44
CA GLY A 467 -19.83 -28.22 3.46
C GLY A 467 -19.96 -29.64 2.94
N GLY A 468 -18.82 -30.34 2.89
CA GLY A 468 -18.72 -31.79 2.73
C GLY A 468 -18.07 -32.48 3.95
N GLY A 469 -17.89 -31.75 5.06
CA GLY A 469 -17.42 -32.29 6.34
C GLY A 469 -18.51 -32.14 7.39
N GLU A 470 -18.53 -33.05 8.38
CA GLU A 470 -19.41 -33.06 9.56
C GLU A 470 -19.19 -31.85 10.51
N GLY A 471 -19.01 -30.65 9.97
CA GLY A 471 -18.98 -29.38 10.69
C GLY A 471 -20.28 -28.63 10.45
N LYS A 472 -20.72 -27.85 11.45
CA LYS A 472 -21.90 -27.00 11.34
C LYS A 472 -21.76 -26.04 10.17
N SER A 473 -22.82 -25.86 9.39
CA SER A 473 -22.82 -24.90 8.28
C SER A 473 -22.67 -23.46 8.80
N SER A 474 -22.20 -22.55 7.94
CA SER A 474 -22.14 -21.11 8.27
C SER A 474 -23.50 -20.56 8.72
N ASP A 475 -24.59 -21.08 8.15
CA ASP A 475 -25.94 -20.67 8.50
C ASP A 475 -26.34 -21.22 9.87
N GLU A 476 -26.00 -22.49 10.18
CA GLU A 476 -26.24 -23.08 11.51
C GLU A 476 -25.46 -22.35 12.61
N ILE A 477 -24.19 -22.00 12.37
CA ILE A 477 -23.39 -21.21 13.32
C ILE A 477 -24.03 -19.82 13.52
N ALA A 478 -24.53 -19.20 12.45
CA ALA A 478 -25.21 -17.91 12.53
C ALA A 478 -26.54 -18.00 13.30
N PHE A 479 -27.34 -19.06 13.08
CA PHE A 479 -28.58 -19.30 13.81
C PHE A 479 -28.32 -19.59 15.29
N GLU A 480 -27.34 -20.41 15.63
CA GLU A 480 -26.96 -20.67 17.02
C GLU A 480 -26.46 -19.41 17.73
N LEU A 481 -25.67 -18.58 17.04
CA LEU A 481 -25.22 -17.31 17.58
C LEU A 481 -26.41 -16.35 17.79
N ALA A 482 -27.33 -16.31 16.84
CA ALA A 482 -28.55 -15.50 16.95
C ALA A 482 -29.42 -15.95 18.12
N ASP A 483 -29.62 -17.26 18.29
CA ASP A 483 -30.38 -17.81 19.41
C ASP A 483 -29.69 -17.57 20.76
N MET A 484 -28.36 -17.73 20.84
CA MET A 484 -27.58 -17.39 22.04
C MET A 484 -27.69 -15.92 22.42
N ILE A 485 -27.61 -15.01 21.43
CA ILE A 485 -27.79 -13.56 21.65
C ILE A 485 -29.22 -13.28 22.12
N LYS A 486 -30.22 -13.90 21.48
CA LYS A 486 -31.63 -13.76 21.82
C LYS A 486 -31.94 -14.21 23.25
N GLU A 487 -31.41 -15.36 23.68
CA GLU A 487 -31.56 -15.85 25.05
C GLU A 487 -30.90 -14.91 26.07
N ARG A 488 -29.69 -14.42 25.79
CA ARG A 488 -29.01 -13.46 26.67
C ARG A 488 -29.75 -12.12 26.78
N ILE A 489 -30.34 -11.63 25.69
CA ILE A 489 -31.13 -10.40 25.71
C ILE A 489 -32.42 -10.60 26.50
N MET A 490 -33.12 -11.73 26.32
CA MET A 490 -34.34 -12.04 27.07
C MET A 490 -34.13 -12.13 28.58
N THR A 491 -32.92 -12.49 29.04
CA THR A 491 -32.60 -12.51 30.48
C THR A 491 -32.29 -11.15 31.10
N ILE A 492 -32.07 -10.11 30.30
CA ILE A 492 -31.68 -8.76 30.78
C ILE A 492 -32.85 -7.77 30.70
N ILE A 493 -33.79 -7.99 29.78
CA ILE A 493 -34.99 -7.17 29.64
C ILE A 493 -36.10 -7.84 30.44
N ASP A 494 -36.50 -7.25 31.57
CA ASP A 494 -37.77 -7.59 32.20
C ASP A 494 -38.90 -7.06 31.30
N PRO A 495 -39.71 -7.92 30.66
CA PRO A 495 -40.80 -7.49 29.79
C PRO A 495 -41.84 -6.64 30.53
N ASP A 496 -41.91 -6.73 31.86
CA ASP A 496 -42.83 -5.98 32.71
C ASP A 496 -42.25 -4.60 33.14
N GLU A 497 -40.94 -4.38 33.03
CA GLU A 497 -40.30 -3.07 33.29
C GLU A 497 -39.93 -2.30 32.00
N ALA A 498 -40.06 -2.92 30.83
CA ALA A 498 -39.76 -2.30 29.54
C ALA A 498 -40.94 -1.46 29.02
N HIS A 499 -41.15 -0.29 29.62
CA HIS A 499 -42.05 0.76 29.11
C HIS A 499 -41.31 1.93 28.47
#